data_AF-A0A950Y3V4-F1
#
_entry.id   AF-A0A950Y3V4-F1
#
_cell.length_a   1.000
_cell.length_b   1.000
_cell.length_c   1.000
_cell.angle_alpha   90.00
_cell.angle_beta   90.00
_cell.angle_gamma   90.00
#
_symmetry.space_group_name_H-M   'P 1'
#
loop_
_entity.id
_entity.type
_entity.pdbx_description
1 polymer ?
#
loop_
_entity_poly.entity_id
_entity_poly.type
_entity_poly.pdbx_seq_one_letter_code
_entity_poly.pdbx_strand_id
1 'polypeptide(L)'
;MIPVKDALSFVTCSGRSDGGGAQVHGVFSTMLYAHCTGVRYVHTPFQTISHNDAQDQYWTERWEAAFSLGHRELQINELDLTRIRLVSLTGPKSDLPPEPDRGSTLFTAKHCHWYADENPDRYSLIQTRLIEKYQLKSPRIARSSAEITVAVHVRRGDVNENQNARRYTPNQFIANQIGQISAALAGLPHRIHLFSEGSPHEFASLHQKVVLHLDGNVFADLHQMISSDVLVMAKSSLSYVAAILSPAVKIYTPFRHPPQTEWLVCNSDGLVPPRRLREALSRAMKGRIHTSIRGECPDA
;
A
#
# COMPACT_ATOMS: atom_id res chain seq x y z
N MET A 1 -28.83 28.07 23.20
CA MET A 1 -29.05 26.70 23.69
C MET A 1 -28.92 25.75 22.52
N ILE A 2 -27.82 25.01 22.43
CA ILE A 2 -27.63 23.95 21.44
C ILE A 2 -28.14 22.65 22.10
N PRO A 3 -29.04 21.89 21.45
CA PRO A 3 -29.69 20.75 22.07
C PRO A 3 -28.69 19.61 22.35
N VAL A 4 -28.99 18.83 23.39
CA VAL A 4 -28.24 17.66 23.89
C VAL A 4 -28.24 16.50 22.85
N LYS A 5 -27.60 16.66 21.68
CA LYS A 5 -27.78 15.72 20.55
C LYS A 5 -26.55 15.20 19.78
N ASP A 6 -25.32 15.61 20.08
CA ASP A 6 -24.15 15.14 19.31
C ASP A 6 -23.08 14.51 20.23
N ALA A 7 -23.32 13.29 20.71
CA ALA A 7 -22.22 12.44 21.18
C ALA A 7 -21.34 12.11 19.95
N LEU A 8 -20.21 12.81 19.81
CA LEU A 8 -19.26 12.55 18.73
C LEU A 8 -18.22 11.56 19.21
N SER A 9 -18.27 10.35 18.64
CA SER A 9 -17.23 9.35 18.80
C SER A 9 -16.12 9.58 17.78
N PHE A 10 -14.87 9.52 18.24
CA PHE A 10 -13.68 9.73 17.43
C PHE A 10 -12.76 8.52 17.50
N VAL A 11 -11.97 8.28 16.45
CA VAL A 11 -10.88 7.30 16.48
C VAL A 11 -9.62 7.88 15.85
N THR A 12 -8.48 7.65 16.49
CA THR A 12 -7.16 8.03 15.98
C THR A 12 -6.20 6.86 15.94
N CYS A 13 -5.22 6.93 15.04
CA CYS A 13 -4.09 6.02 14.94
C CYS A 13 -2.85 6.67 15.57
N SER A 14 -2.31 6.12 16.66
CA SER A 14 -1.17 6.70 17.38
C SER A 14 -0.33 5.67 18.14
N GLY A 15 0.81 6.09 18.71
CA GLY A 15 1.63 5.24 19.58
C GLY A 15 2.42 4.14 18.86
N ARG A 16 2.78 4.39 17.59
CA ARG A 16 3.65 3.52 16.79
C ARG A 16 5.04 4.15 16.62
N SER A 17 6.02 3.29 16.37
CA SER A 17 7.42 3.67 16.12
C SER A 17 8.08 2.79 15.05
N ASP A 18 7.31 1.97 14.32
CA ASP A 18 7.83 1.07 13.28
C ASP A 18 8.01 1.78 11.92
N GLY A 19 8.34 1.03 10.86
CA GLY A 19 8.64 1.61 9.55
C GLY A 19 7.47 2.35 8.90
N GLY A 20 7.76 3.34 8.05
CA GLY A 20 6.75 4.24 7.47
C GLY A 20 5.62 3.51 6.74
N GLY A 21 5.93 2.51 5.92
CA GLY A 21 4.92 1.69 5.26
C GLY A 21 3.98 0.95 6.23
N ALA A 22 4.45 0.57 7.42
CA ALA A 22 3.61 -0.08 8.44
C ALA A 22 2.73 0.94 9.17
N GLN A 23 3.26 2.13 9.47
CA GLN A 23 2.49 3.20 10.11
C GLN A 23 1.40 3.75 9.20
N VAL A 24 1.71 4.01 7.93
CA VAL A 24 0.72 4.41 6.92
C VAL A 24 -0.36 3.33 6.76
N HIS A 25 0.02 2.05 6.70
CA HIS A 25 -0.96 0.97 6.63
C HIS A 25 -1.85 0.94 7.88
N GLY A 26 -1.28 1.21 9.06
CA GLY A 26 -2.02 1.37 10.31
C GLY A 26 -3.06 2.48 10.22
N VAL A 27 -2.68 3.66 9.72
CA VAL A 27 -3.60 4.77 9.50
C VAL A 27 -4.71 4.39 8.52
N PHE A 28 -4.37 3.77 7.38
CA PHE A 28 -5.36 3.31 6.40
C PHE A 28 -6.40 2.37 7.03
N SER A 29 -5.95 1.41 7.84
CA SER A 29 -6.85 0.49 8.55
C SER A 29 -7.78 1.23 9.53
N THR A 30 -7.28 2.24 10.23
CA THR A 30 -8.07 3.05 11.17
C THR A 30 -9.06 3.95 10.45
N MET A 31 -8.69 4.54 9.30
CA MET A 31 -9.61 5.31 8.46
C MET A 31 -10.71 4.44 7.86
N LEU A 32 -10.39 3.19 7.50
CA LEU A 32 -11.37 2.21 7.02
C LEU A 32 -12.36 1.83 8.12
N TYR A 33 -11.84 1.55 9.32
CA TYR A 33 -12.64 1.24 10.50
C TYR A 33 -13.59 2.40 10.85
N ALA A 34 -13.07 3.62 10.91
CA ALA A 34 -13.85 4.84 11.12
C ALA A 34 -15.01 4.95 10.13
N HIS A 35 -14.70 4.81 8.83
CA HIS A 35 -15.70 4.86 7.76
C HIS A 35 -16.79 3.80 7.92
N CYS A 36 -16.42 2.55 8.24
CA CYS A 36 -17.39 1.46 8.32
C CYS A 36 -18.23 1.43 9.61
N THR A 37 -17.76 2.08 10.68
CA THR A 37 -18.45 2.09 11.98
C THR A 37 -19.19 3.39 12.27
N GLY A 38 -19.05 4.39 11.40
CA GLY A 38 -19.62 5.73 11.57
C GLY A 38 -18.88 6.59 12.61
N VAL A 39 -17.78 6.10 13.19
CA VAL A 39 -16.92 6.89 14.08
C VAL A 39 -16.10 7.87 13.24
N ARG A 40 -15.92 9.10 13.72
CA ARG A 40 -15.13 10.10 13.00
C ARG A 40 -13.64 9.83 13.15
N TYR A 41 -12.91 9.77 12.04
CA TYR A 41 -11.46 9.71 12.09
C TYR A 41 -10.89 11.07 12.53
N VAL A 42 -9.92 11.02 13.45
CA VAL A 42 -9.13 12.16 13.91
C VAL A 42 -7.68 11.84 13.63
N HIS A 43 -6.99 12.76 12.97
CA HIS A 43 -5.61 12.57 12.61
C HIS A 43 -4.69 12.97 13.76
N THR A 44 -3.85 12.01 14.16
CA THR A 44 -2.66 12.25 14.95
C THR A 44 -1.45 12.10 14.02
N PRO A 45 -0.63 13.14 13.81
CA PRO A 45 0.57 13.05 13.00
C PRO A 45 1.54 11.98 13.49
N PHE A 46 2.35 11.43 12.57
CA PHE A 46 3.44 10.55 12.95
C PHE A 46 4.41 11.26 13.91
N GLN A 47 4.83 10.55 14.96
CA GLN A 47 5.80 11.08 15.95
C GLN A 47 7.23 10.65 15.63
N THR A 48 7.40 9.39 15.24
CA THR A 48 8.69 8.81 14.86
C THR A 48 8.47 7.76 13.78
N ILE A 49 9.39 7.63 12.84
CA ILE A 49 9.38 6.57 11.82
C ILE A 49 10.74 5.85 11.83
N SER A 50 10.73 4.51 11.92
CA SER A 50 11.94 3.68 11.83
C SER A 50 12.51 3.63 10.39
N HIS A 51 13.68 2.99 10.22
CA HIS A 51 14.41 2.87 8.94
C HIS A 51 14.86 4.24 8.39
N ASN A 52 15.44 5.06 9.27
CA ASN A 52 16.07 6.34 8.91
C ASN A 52 17.59 6.17 8.78
N ASP A 53 18.01 5.24 7.92
CA ASP A 53 19.42 4.82 7.87
C ASP A 53 20.35 5.95 7.39
N ALA A 54 19.81 6.88 6.59
CA ALA A 54 20.49 8.11 6.17
C ALA A 54 20.45 9.24 7.22
N GLN A 55 19.86 9.02 8.39
CA GLN A 55 19.73 10.01 9.48
C GLN A 55 19.10 11.35 9.02
N ASP A 56 18.10 11.30 8.14
CA ASP A 56 17.35 12.48 7.69
C ASP A 56 16.59 13.09 8.87
N GLN A 57 16.93 14.31 9.25
CA GLN A 57 16.27 15.02 10.37
C GLN A 57 14.79 15.32 10.11
N TYR A 58 14.35 15.29 8.85
CA TYR A 58 12.97 15.54 8.44
C TYR A 58 12.22 14.25 8.09
N TRP A 59 12.74 13.08 8.47
CA TRP A 59 12.24 11.79 8.02
C TRP A 59 10.74 11.60 8.33
N THR A 60 10.33 11.88 9.56
CA THR A 60 8.94 11.74 10.00
C THR A 60 8.03 12.72 9.26
N GLU A 61 8.45 13.97 9.13
CA GLU A 61 7.72 15.04 8.44
C GLU A 61 7.53 14.74 6.97
N ARG A 62 8.54 14.14 6.32
CA ARG A 62 8.44 13.71 4.91
C ARG A 62 7.41 12.60 4.73
N TRP A 63 7.33 11.64 5.66
CA TRP A 63 6.28 10.61 5.63
C TRP A 63 4.89 11.21 5.81
N GLU A 64 4.73 12.16 6.73
CA GLU A 64 3.44 12.82 6.91
C GLU A 64 3.05 13.63 5.68
N ALA A 65 3.99 14.42 5.13
CA ALA A 65 3.76 15.22 3.94
C ALA A 65 3.44 14.38 2.70
N ALA A 66 4.16 13.28 2.48
CA ALA A 66 4.01 12.43 1.29
C ALA A 66 2.59 11.83 1.15
N PHE A 67 1.91 11.57 2.26
CA PHE A 67 0.57 10.99 2.25
C PHE A 67 -0.53 11.98 2.62
N SER A 68 -0.20 13.08 3.30
CA SER A 68 -1.16 14.13 3.70
C SER A 68 -2.41 13.55 4.38
N LEU A 69 -2.23 12.61 5.32
CA LEU A 69 -3.32 11.80 5.86
C LEU A 69 -4.30 12.64 6.68
N GLY A 70 -3.81 13.71 7.31
CA GLY A 70 -4.60 14.71 8.00
C GLY A 70 -5.40 15.67 7.11
N HIS A 71 -5.19 15.72 5.79
CA HIS A 71 -5.89 16.69 4.95
C HIS A 71 -7.41 16.47 4.99
N ARG A 72 -8.19 17.51 5.33
CA ARG A 72 -9.65 17.47 5.55
C ARG A 72 -10.11 16.54 6.68
N GLU A 73 -9.21 16.12 7.56
CA GLU A 73 -9.55 15.40 8.79
C GLU A 73 -9.43 16.36 9.97
N LEU A 74 -10.23 16.09 11.01
CA LEU A 74 -10.06 16.78 12.30
C LEU A 74 -8.70 16.38 12.88
N GLN A 75 -7.94 17.35 13.35
CA GLN A 75 -6.65 17.13 14.00
C GLN A 75 -6.85 16.86 15.48
N ILE A 76 -5.96 16.08 16.07
CA ILE A 76 -6.01 15.74 17.50
C ILE A 76 -5.93 16.99 18.41
N ASN A 77 -5.26 18.05 17.97
CA ASN A 77 -5.12 19.30 18.73
C ASN A 77 -6.36 20.21 18.63
N GLU A 78 -7.31 19.91 17.74
CA GLU A 78 -8.61 20.59 17.66
C GLU A 78 -9.63 20.02 18.66
N LEU A 79 -9.30 18.89 19.32
CA LEU A 79 -10.13 18.29 20.35
C LEU A 79 -9.79 18.83 21.75
N ASP A 80 -10.83 19.19 22.51
CA ASP A 80 -10.70 19.43 23.95
C ASP A 80 -10.66 18.08 24.69
N LEU A 81 -9.45 17.55 24.85
CA LEU A 81 -9.21 16.26 25.52
C LEU A 81 -9.62 16.26 27.00
N THR A 82 -9.86 17.42 27.63
CA THR A 82 -10.35 17.50 29.02
C THR A 82 -11.84 17.14 29.14
N ARG A 83 -12.56 17.19 28.02
CA ARG A 83 -14.01 16.92 27.93
C ARG A 83 -14.33 15.63 27.18
N ILE A 84 -13.31 14.87 26.80
CA ILE A 84 -13.44 13.65 26.00
C ILE A 84 -12.87 12.48 26.78
N ARG A 85 -13.63 11.39 26.84
CA ARG A 85 -13.16 10.13 27.42
C ARG A 85 -12.14 9.49 26.48
N LEU A 86 -10.97 9.11 27.00
CA LEU A 86 -9.96 8.38 26.24
C LEU A 86 -10.13 6.87 26.43
N VAL A 87 -10.21 6.12 25.34
CA VAL A 87 -10.34 4.65 25.38
C VAL A 87 -9.34 4.01 24.43
N SER A 88 -8.42 3.20 24.94
CA SER A 88 -7.52 2.44 24.06
C SER A 88 -8.23 1.25 23.42
N LEU A 89 -8.07 1.09 22.11
CA LEU A 89 -8.45 -0.09 21.33
C LEU A 89 -7.22 -0.98 21.14
N THR A 90 -7.17 -2.09 21.87
CA THR A 90 -6.04 -3.03 21.89
C THR A 90 -6.25 -4.26 21.00
N GLY A 91 -7.37 -4.36 20.28
CA GLY A 91 -7.72 -5.50 19.43
C GLY A 91 -9.19 -5.41 18.99
N PRO A 92 -9.77 -6.50 18.46
CA PRO A 92 -11.20 -6.57 18.21
C PRO A 92 -11.93 -6.45 19.55
N LYS A 93 -12.39 -5.24 19.88
CA LYS A 93 -13.48 -5.08 20.83
C LYS A 93 -14.71 -5.37 20.02
N SER A 94 -15.36 -6.49 20.32
CA SER A 94 -16.45 -7.04 19.53
C SER A 94 -17.56 -6.03 19.26
N ASP A 95 -17.72 -4.97 20.06
CA ASP A 95 -18.57 -3.85 19.70
C ASP A 95 -17.96 -2.54 20.23
N LEU A 96 -17.96 -1.49 19.39
CA LEU A 96 -18.06 -0.14 19.95
C LEU A 96 -19.35 -0.11 20.80
N PRO A 97 -19.38 0.55 21.96
CA PRO A 97 -20.62 0.69 22.71
C PRO A 97 -21.73 1.15 21.75
N PRO A 98 -22.95 0.59 21.80
CA PRO A 98 -24.03 1.10 20.95
C PRO A 98 -24.24 2.60 21.23
N GLU A 99 -24.60 3.38 20.21
CA GLU A 99 -25.10 4.73 20.48
C GLU A 99 -26.37 4.59 21.34
N PRO A 100 -26.56 5.36 22.44
CA PRO A 100 -25.85 6.59 22.83
C PRO A 100 -24.69 6.40 23.85
N ASP A 101 -24.34 5.17 24.22
CA ASP A 101 -23.40 4.86 25.32
C ASP A 101 -21.94 5.25 25.01
N ARG A 102 -21.65 5.65 23.77
CA ARG A 102 -20.32 6.11 23.40
C ARG A 102 -19.97 7.47 24.01
N GLY A 103 -20.95 8.35 24.21
CA GLY A 103 -20.70 9.74 24.64
C GLY A 103 -19.62 10.44 23.80
N SER A 104 -18.99 11.47 24.35
CA SER A 104 -17.80 12.10 23.75
C SER A 104 -16.57 11.26 24.07
N THR A 105 -16.25 10.29 23.22
CA THR A 105 -15.11 9.37 23.39
C THR A 105 -14.13 9.47 22.22
N LEU A 106 -12.82 9.51 22.53
CA LEU A 106 -11.74 9.31 21.58
C LEU A 106 -11.13 7.93 21.80
N PHE A 107 -11.30 7.08 20.79
CA PHE A 107 -10.68 5.77 20.71
C PHE A 107 -9.25 5.90 20.17
N THR A 108 -8.25 5.41 20.91
CA THR A 108 -6.85 5.40 20.49
C THR A 108 -6.44 3.99 20.08
N ALA A 109 -6.00 3.83 18.83
CA ALA A 109 -5.55 2.55 18.30
C ALA A 109 -4.11 2.67 17.75
N LYS A 110 -3.29 1.61 17.88
CA LYS A 110 -2.05 1.52 17.10
C LYS A 110 -2.31 1.20 15.63
N HIS A 111 -3.44 0.58 15.35
CA HIS A 111 -4.01 0.29 14.04
C HIS A 111 -5.36 -0.40 14.23
N CYS A 112 -6.15 -0.47 13.17
CA CYS A 112 -7.35 -1.30 13.11
C CYS A 112 -7.20 -2.47 12.12
N HIS A 113 -5.99 -3.03 11.98
CA HIS A 113 -5.75 -4.20 11.12
C HIS A 113 -6.67 -5.39 11.42
N TRP A 114 -7.03 -5.64 12.67
CA TRP A 114 -8.00 -6.69 13.01
C TRP A 114 -9.31 -6.55 12.23
N TYR A 115 -9.82 -5.32 12.06
CA TYR A 115 -11.01 -5.05 11.26
C TYR A 115 -10.72 -5.16 9.76
N ALA A 116 -9.62 -4.55 9.32
CA ALA A 116 -9.26 -4.50 7.90
C ALA A 116 -8.89 -5.87 7.32
N ASP A 117 -8.28 -6.73 8.11
CA ASP A 117 -7.89 -8.09 7.73
C ASP A 117 -9.12 -9.01 7.64
N GLU A 118 -10.17 -8.79 8.44
CA GLU A 118 -11.46 -9.48 8.25
C GLU A 118 -12.25 -8.93 7.04
N ASN A 119 -11.91 -7.72 6.58
CA ASN A 119 -12.65 -6.98 5.55
C ASN A 119 -11.73 -6.37 4.46
N PRO A 120 -10.81 -7.13 3.84
CA PRO A 120 -9.77 -6.55 2.98
C PRO A 120 -10.34 -5.80 1.77
N ASP A 121 -11.43 -6.31 1.19
CA ASP A 121 -12.09 -5.69 0.03
C ASP A 121 -12.73 -4.33 0.34
N ARG A 122 -12.99 -4.01 1.62
CA ARG A 122 -13.61 -2.74 2.01
C ARG A 122 -12.66 -1.55 1.87
N TYR A 123 -11.36 -1.76 1.65
CA TYR A 123 -10.45 -0.67 1.27
C TYR A 123 -10.94 0.08 0.02
N SER A 124 -11.67 -0.58 -0.90
CA SER A 124 -12.30 0.04 -2.06
C SER A 124 -13.25 1.20 -1.70
N LEU A 125 -13.89 1.16 -0.52
CA LEU A 125 -14.81 2.20 -0.04
C LEU A 125 -14.12 3.53 0.25
N ILE A 126 -12.83 3.50 0.59
CA ILE A 126 -12.05 4.69 0.95
C ILE A 126 -10.89 4.96 -0.01
N GLN A 127 -10.67 4.08 -1.01
CA GLN A 127 -9.50 4.11 -1.88
C GLN A 127 -9.33 5.45 -2.60
N THR A 128 -10.40 5.99 -3.20
CA THR A 128 -10.36 7.28 -3.89
C THR A 128 -9.88 8.39 -2.97
N ARG A 129 -10.41 8.46 -1.74
CA ARG A 129 -9.99 9.46 -0.74
C ARG A 129 -8.52 9.29 -0.33
N LEU A 130 -8.03 8.04 -0.22
CA LEU A 130 -6.62 7.77 0.09
C LEU A 130 -5.69 8.21 -1.07
N ILE A 131 -6.09 7.95 -2.31
CA ILE A 131 -5.37 8.39 -3.51
C ILE A 131 -5.34 9.91 -3.61
N GLU A 132 -6.47 10.58 -3.38
CA GLU A 132 -6.56 12.04 -3.37
C GLU A 132 -5.58 12.64 -2.37
N LYS A 133 -5.56 12.14 -1.12
CA LYS A 133 -4.62 12.59 -0.08
C LYS A 133 -3.16 12.41 -0.50
N TYR A 134 -2.81 11.24 -1.01
CA TYR A 134 -1.46 10.95 -1.51
C TYR A 134 -1.04 11.93 -2.63
N GLN A 135 -1.91 12.20 -3.61
CA GLN A 135 -1.63 13.07 -4.76
C GLN A 135 -1.63 14.58 -4.45
N LEU A 136 -1.97 15.01 -3.22
CA LEU A 136 -1.86 16.43 -2.84
C LEU A 136 -0.42 16.94 -2.85
N LYS A 137 0.52 16.06 -2.51
CA LYS A 137 1.95 16.37 -2.37
C LYS A 137 2.85 15.40 -3.13
N SER A 138 2.33 14.25 -3.56
CA SER A 138 3.04 13.32 -4.44
C SER A 138 2.67 13.56 -5.91
N PRO A 139 3.52 13.15 -6.86
CA PRO A 139 3.20 13.26 -8.28
C PRO A 139 1.88 12.55 -8.63
N ARG A 140 1.26 12.98 -9.73
CA ARG A 140 0.06 12.32 -10.24
C ARG A 140 0.39 10.88 -10.61
N ILE A 141 -0.44 9.95 -10.16
CA ILE A 141 -0.35 8.55 -10.57
C ILE A 141 -0.68 8.50 -12.05
N ALA A 142 0.32 8.20 -12.87
CA ALA A 142 0.24 8.12 -14.31
C ALA A 142 1.07 6.95 -14.81
N ARG A 143 0.55 6.25 -15.83
CA ARG A 143 1.22 5.13 -16.47
C ARG A 143 1.76 5.54 -17.82
N SER A 144 2.92 5.02 -18.18
CA SER A 144 3.44 5.12 -19.56
C SER A 144 2.41 4.59 -20.54
N SER A 145 2.15 5.31 -21.62
CA SER A 145 1.35 4.83 -22.74
C SER A 145 2.16 4.02 -23.75
N ALA A 146 3.50 4.12 -23.72
CA ALA A 146 4.40 3.52 -24.69
C ALA A 146 4.74 2.06 -24.40
N GLU A 147 4.86 1.70 -23.11
CA GLU A 147 5.17 0.34 -22.68
C GLU A 147 4.45 0.01 -21.37
N ILE A 148 4.28 -1.29 -21.12
CA ILE A 148 3.72 -1.83 -19.89
C ILE A 148 4.81 -1.81 -18.81
N THR A 149 4.52 -1.22 -17.65
CA THR A 149 5.48 -1.20 -16.54
C THR A 149 5.14 -2.24 -15.48
N VAL A 150 6.11 -3.09 -15.16
CA VAL A 150 6.02 -4.09 -14.09
C VAL A 150 6.93 -3.64 -12.95
N ALA A 151 6.36 -3.32 -11.79
CA ALA A 151 7.13 -3.04 -10.57
C ALA A 151 7.24 -4.32 -9.73
N VAL A 152 8.45 -4.71 -9.38
CA VAL A 152 8.76 -5.84 -8.51
C VAL A 152 9.42 -5.32 -7.25
N HIS A 153 8.76 -5.43 -6.11
CA HIS A 153 9.40 -5.12 -4.84
C HIS A 153 10.01 -6.40 -4.26
N VAL A 154 11.28 -6.31 -3.88
CA VAL A 154 11.97 -7.33 -3.11
C VAL A 154 12.43 -6.71 -1.80
N ARG A 155 12.13 -7.36 -0.68
CA ARG A 155 12.62 -6.91 0.63
C ARG A 155 13.97 -7.55 0.93
N ARG A 156 14.99 -6.71 1.10
CA ARG A 156 16.34 -7.03 1.57
C ARG A 156 16.71 -6.05 2.71
N GLY A 157 18.00 -5.77 2.91
CA GLY A 157 18.49 -4.95 4.01
C GLY A 157 18.43 -5.72 5.33
N ASP A 158 17.49 -5.36 6.20
CA ASP A 158 17.22 -6.06 7.46
C ASP A 158 16.63 -7.48 7.28
N VAL A 159 16.36 -7.89 6.04
CA VAL A 159 15.78 -9.19 5.68
C VAL A 159 16.75 -10.01 4.83
N ASN A 160 17.16 -11.15 5.35
CA ASN A 160 17.93 -12.17 4.64
C ASN A 160 17.51 -13.57 5.12
N GLU A 161 18.21 -14.62 4.67
CA GLU A 161 17.90 -16.02 5.04
C GLU A 161 18.01 -16.28 6.54
N ASN A 162 18.82 -15.50 7.26
CA ASN A 162 19.09 -15.68 8.68
C ASN A 162 18.36 -14.65 9.54
N GLN A 163 18.26 -13.40 9.08
CA GLN A 163 17.62 -12.30 9.79
C GLN A 163 16.25 -11.98 9.19
N ASN A 164 15.21 -11.94 10.03
CA ASN A 164 13.84 -11.72 9.59
C ASN A 164 13.37 -12.71 8.49
N ALA A 165 13.88 -13.95 8.52
CA ALA A 165 13.74 -14.97 7.47
C ALA A 165 12.28 -15.23 7.02
N ARG A 166 11.29 -15.07 7.90
CA ARG A 166 9.86 -15.18 7.55
C ARG A 166 9.44 -14.22 6.43
N ARG A 167 10.15 -13.11 6.28
CA ARG A 167 9.93 -12.06 5.29
C ARG A 167 10.83 -12.20 4.06
N TYR A 168 11.83 -13.07 4.12
CA TYR A 168 12.72 -13.35 3.01
C TYR A 168 11.96 -14.10 1.90
N THR A 169 12.33 -13.78 0.67
CA THR A 169 11.86 -14.42 -0.56
C THR A 169 13.09 -14.70 -1.43
N PRO A 170 13.40 -15.97 -1.74
CA PRO A 170 14.55 -16.34 -2.56
C PRO A 170 14.47 -15.76 -3.98
N ASN A 171 15.63 -15.51 -4.59
CA ASN A 171 15.69 -14.99 -5.96
C ASN A 171 15.03 -15.93 -6.98
N GLN A 172 15.08 -17.25 -6.78
CA GLN A 172 14.43 -18.20 -7.67
C GLN A 172 12.90 -18.01 -7.69
N PHE A 173 12.30 -17.73 -6.54
CA PHE A 173 10.86 -17.44 -6.43
C PHE A 173 10.51 -16.17 -7.22
N ILE A 174 11.34 -15.13 -7.10
CA ILE A 174 11.17 -13.87 -7.84
C ILE A 174 11.39 -14.08 -9.36
N ALA A 175 12.37 -14.93 -9.73
CA ALA A 175 12.63 -15.29 -11.12
C ALA A 175 11.43 -15.99 -11.76
N ASN A 176 10.75 -16.88 -11.03
CA ASN A 176 9.55 -17.57 -11.49
C ASN A 176 8.40 -16.56 -11.73
N GLN A 177 8.19 -15.61 -10.82
CA GLN A 177 7.21 -14.52 -10.98
C GLN A 177 7.49 -13.70 -12.24
N ILE A 178 8.74 -13.22 -12.39
CA ILE A 178 9.18 -12.42 -13.54
C ILE A 178 8.99 -13.22 -14.84
N GLY A 179 9.43 -14.48 -14.86
CA GLY A 179 9.30 -15.34 -16.04
C GLY A 179 7.85 -15.56 -16.46
N GLN A 180 6.95 -15.82 -15.51
CA GLN A 180 5.53 -16.00 -15.80
C GLN A 180 4.88 -14.71 -16.34
N ILE A 181 5.23 -13.55 -15.78
CA ILE A 181 4.71 -12.25 -16.22
C ILE A 181 5.26 -11.92 -17.61
N SER A 182 6.57 -12.04 -17.85
CA SER A 182 7.16 -11.82 -19.17
C SER A 182 6.55 -12.73 -20.24
N ALA A 183 6.30 -14.00 -19.92
CA ALA A 183 5.63 -14.91 -20.83
C ALA A 183 4.17 -14.51 -21.11
N ALA A 184 3.44 -14.03 -20.10
CA ALA A 184 2.07 -13.54 -20.28
C ALA A 184 1.98 -12.23 -21.06
N LEU A 185 3.06 -11.45 -21.08
CA LEU A 185 3.22 -10.19 -21.83
C LEU A 185 3.97 -10.37 -23.16
N ALA A 186 4.24 -11.60 -23.57
CA ALA A 186 4.97 -11.88 -24.81
C ALA A 186 4.27 -11.20 -26.01
N GLY A 187 5.04 -10.46 -26.80
CA GLY A 187 4.53 -9.68 -27.93
C GLY A 187 4.05 -8.26 -27.58
N LEU A 188 4.10 -7.86 -26.31
CA LEU A 188 3.80 -6.48 -25.87
C LEU A 188 5.07 -5.80 -25.35
N PRO A 189 5.32 -4.52 -25.68
CA PRO A 189 6.44 -3.77 -25.13
C PRO A 189 6.25 -3.62 -23.62
N HIS A 190 7.22 -4.10 -22.85
CA HIS A 190 7.17 -4.05 -21.40
C HIS A 190 8.55 -3.87 -20.78
N ARG A 191 8.57 -3.25 -19.60
CA ARG A 191 9.77 -3.05 -18.80
C ARG A 191 9.52 -3.44 -17.36
N ILE A 192 10.47 -4.19 -16.80
CA ILE A 192 10.40 -4.69 -15.43
C ILE A 192 11.39 -3.93 -14.58
N HIS A 193 10.91 -3.27 -13.54
CA HIS A 193 11.69 -2.52 -12.56
C HIS A 193 11.67 -3.27 -11.24
N LEU A 194 12.84 -3.56 -10.69
CA LEU A 194 12.99 -4.21 -9.39
C LEU A 194 13.48 -3.19 -8.37
N PHE A 195 12.72 -3.01 -7.30
CA PHE A 195 13.02 -2.11 -6.18
C PHE A 195 13.44 -2.94 -4.96
N SER A 196 14.59 -2.62 -4.38
CA SER A 196 15.10 -3.29 -3.18
C SER A 196 16.15 -2.42 -2.46
N GLU A 197 16.51 -2.83 -1.26
CA GLU A 197 17.80 -2.48 -0.65
C GLU A 197 18.88 -3.50 -1.08
N GLY A 198 20.15 -3.16 -0.91
CA GLY A 198 21.28 -4.07 -1.06
C GLY A 198 22.09 -3.88 -2.35
N SER A 199 22.89 -4.89 -2.70
CA SER A 199 23.88 -4.79 -3.78
C SER A 199 23.47 -5.55 -5.06
N PRO A 200 23.97 -5.15 -6.24
CA PRO A 200 23.68 -5.87 -7.49
C PRO A 200 24.06 -7.35 -7.48
N HIS A 201 25.10 -7.73 -6.71
CA HIS A 201 25.52 -9.12 -6.56
C HIS A 201 24.43 -10.02 -5.98
N GLU A 202 23.65 -9.50 -5.03
CA GLU A 202 22.51 -10.22 -4.44
C GLU A 202 21.41 -10.49 -5.46
N PHE A 203 21.42 -9.82 -6.63
CA PHE A 203 20.44 -9.95 -7.71
C PHE A 203 21.06 -10.46 -9.01
N ALA A 204 22.25 -11.06 -8.97
CA ALA A 204 22.99 -11.49 -10.15
C ALA A 204 22.15 -12.39 -11.09
N SER A 205 21.29 -13.26 -10.55
CA SER A 205 20.40 -14.13 -11.34
C SER A 205 19.23 -13.41 -12.01
N LEU A 206 18.96 -12.16 -11.64
CA LEU A 206 17.81 -11.36 -12.10
C LEU A 206 18.20 -10.16 -12.95
N HIS A 207 19.42 -9.62 -12.80
CA HIS A 207 19.82 -8.31 -13.34
C HIS A 207 19.63 -8.15 -14.86
N GLN A 208 19.75 -9.23 -15.64
CA GLN A 208 19.56 -9.17 -17.10
C GLN A 208 18.09 -9.05 -17.52
N LYS A 209 17.16 -9.33 -16.60
CA LYS A 209 15.71 -9.36 -16.86
C LYS A 209 14.99 -8.12 -16.35
N VAL A 210 15.68 -7.26 -15.58
CA VAL A 210 15.07 -6.14 -14.87
C VAL A 210 15.98 -4.92 -14.85
N VAL A 211 15.39 -3.74 -14.72
CA VAL A 211 16.08 -2.53 -14.30
C VAL A 211 16.14 -2.53 -12.78
N LEU A 212 17.33 -2.61 -12.21
CA LEU A 212 17.55 -2.61 -10.76
C LEU A 212 17.54 -1.17 -10.21
N HIS A 213 16.72 -0.95 -9.18
CA HIS A 213 16.70 0.26 -8.35
C HIS A 213 17.03 -0.18 -6.93
N LEU A 214 18.26 0.09 -6.50
CA LEU A 214 18.80 -0.34 -5.21
C LEU A 214 19.11 0.87 -4.33
N ASP A 215 18.77 0.76 -3.04
CA ASP A 215 18.99 1.81 -2.03
C ASP A 215 18.46 3.18 -2.47
N GLY A 216 17.31 3.14 -3.17
CA GLY A 216 16.66 4.30 -3.78
C GLY A 216 15.93 5.19 -2.78
N ASN A 217 15.30 6.24 -3.31
CA ASN A 217 14.41 7.08 -2.50
C ASN A 217 13.07 6.36 -2.30
N VAL A 218 12.76 5.97 -1.06
CA VAL A 218 11.55 5.19 -0.74
C VAL A 218 10.25 5.82 -1.27
N PHE A 219 10.15 7.15 -1.34
CA PHE A 219 8.95 7.83 -1.83
C PHE A 219 8.86 7.75 -3.36
N ALA A 220 10.00 7.88 -4.05
CA ALA A 220 10.08 7.71 -5.50
C ALA A 220 9.81 6.25 -5.90
N ASP A 221 10.39 5.28 -5.19
CA ASP A 221 10.19 3.85 -5.44
C ASP A 221 8.75 3.44 -5.15
N LEU A 222 8.18 3.92 -4.04
CA LEU A 222 6.76 3.75 -3.75
C LEU A 222 5.88 4.34 -4.85
N HIS A 223 6.20 5.54 -5.34
CA HIS A 223 5.43 6.15 -6.41
C HIS A 223 5.49 5.31 -7.70
N GLN A 224 6.67 4.81 -8.07
CA GLN A 224 6.81 3.92 -9.23
C GLN A 224 6.03 2.61 -9.05
N MET A 225 6.03 2.02 -7.84
CA MET A 225 5.19 0.86 -7.52
C MET A 225 3.71 1.16 -7.71
N ILE A 226 3.22 2.29 -7.17
CA ILE A 226 1.81 2.70 -7.25
C ILE A 226 1.40 2.94 -8.71
N SER A 227 2.27 3.57 -9.48
CA SER A 227 2.02 3.99 -10.87
C SER A 227 2.22 2.89 -11.91
N SER A 228 2.60 1.67 -11.51
CA SER A 228 2.81 0.54 -12.42
C SER A 228 1.52 -0.02 -13.04
N ASP A 229 1.65 -0.78 -14.13
CA ASP A 229 0.58 -1.61 -14.69
C ASP A 229 0.43 -2.92 -13.92
N VAL A 230 1.56 -3.51 -13.50
CA VAL A 230 1.62 -4.74 -12.70
C VAL A 230 2.52 -4.50 -11.49
N LEU A 231 2.02 -4.83 -10.29
CA LEU A 231 2.76 -4.73 -9.04
C LEU A 231 2.98 -6.13 -8.44
N VAL A 232 4.22 -6.56 -8.36
CA VAL A 232 4.66 -7.77 -7.65
C VAL A 232 5.12 -7.40 -6.25
N MET A 233 4.43 -7.93 -5.26
CA MET A 233 4.55 -7.51 -3.87
C MET A 233 5.55 -8.36 -3.08
N ALA A 234 6.39 -7.68 -2.30
CA ALA A 234 7.17 -8.31 -1.23
C ALA A 234 6.28 -8.58 0.00
N LYS A 235 6.80 -9.38 0.95
CA LYS A 235 6.25 -9.54 2.30
C LYS A 235 6.46 -8.28 3.16
N SER A 236 5.80 -7.18 2.76
CA SER A 236 6.04 -5.83 3.26
C SER A 236 4.76 -4.98 3.32
N SER A 237 4.56 -4.27 4.44
CA SER A 237 3.48 -3.28 4.56
C SER A 237 3.61 -2.15 3.54
N LEU A 238 4.84 -1.81 3.10
CA LEU A 238 5.06 -0.84 2.03
C LEU A 238 4.45 -1.31 0.70
N SER A 239 4.63 -2.59 0.34
CA SER A 239 3.97 -3.18 -0.83
C SER A 239 2.45 -3.17 -0.68
N TYR A 240 1.94 -3.44 0.52
CA TYR A 240 0.50 -3.45 0.78
C TYR A 240 -0.12 -2.06 0.63
N VAL A 241 0.55 -1.01 1.14
CA VAL A 241 0.17 0.40 0.92
C VAL A 241 0.19 0.74 -0.57
N ALA A 242 1.25 0.36 -1.29
CA ALA A 242 1.33 0.57 -2.73
C ALA A 242 0.15 -0.10 -3.47
N ALA A 243 -0.18 -1.34 -3.09
CA ALA A 243 -1.28 -2.10 -3.67
C ALA A 243 -2.65 -1.47 -3.40
N ILE A 244 -2.89 -0.94 -2.20
CA ILE A 244 -4.13 -0.20 -1.87
C ILE A 244 -4.26 1.06 -2.73
N LEU A 245 -3.18 1.81 -2.93
CA LEU A 245 -3.23 3.07 -3.70
C LEU A 245 -3.19 2.87 -5.22
N SER A 246 -2.77 1.69 -5.68
CA SER A 246 -2.54 1.43 -7.10
C SER A 246 -3.77 0.87 -7.80
N PRO A 247 -4.01 1.25 -9.07
CA PRO A 247 -4.93 0.53 -9.95
C PRO A 247 -4.27 -0.68 -10.66
N ALA A 248 -3.06 -1.11 -10.30
CA ALA A 248 -2.31 -2.17 -10.99
C ALA A 248 -3.01 -3.54 -10.95
N VAL A 249 -2.55 -4.48 -11.77
CA VAL A 249 -2.72 -5.91 -11.48
C VAL A 249 -1.77 -6.26 -10.32
N LYS A 250 -2.29 -6.82 -9.22
CA LYS A 250 -1.49 -7.12 -8.03
C LYS A 250 -1.15 -8.60 -7.99
N ILE A 251 0.15 -8.90 -7.88
CA ILE A 251 0.68 -10.24 -7.62
C ILE A 251 1.12 -10.28 -6.16
N TYR A 252 0.36 -11.00 -5.34
CA TYR A 252 0.49 -11.05 -3.90
C TYR A 252 1.25 -12.30 -3.45
N THR A 253 2.36 -12.08 -2.75
CA THR A 253 3.04 -13.13 -2.00
C THR A 253 2.44 -13.21 -0.59
N PRO A 254 1.83 -14.33 -0.18
CA PRO A 254 1.21 -14.47 1.15
C PRO A 254 2.11 -14.01 2.31
N PHE A 255 1.53 -13.18 3.15
CA PHE A 255 2.15 -12.63 4.37
C PHE A 255 1.09 -12.42 5.47
N ARG A 256 1.32 -11.45 6.38
CA ARG A 256 0.49 -11.15 7.56
C ARG A 256 -0.93 -10.70 7.25
N HIS A 257 -1.13 -9.91 6.19
CA HIS A 257 -2.44 -9.33 5.87
C HIS A 257 -3.10 -10.12 4.75
N PRO A 258 -4.41 -10.39 4.79
CA PRO A 258 -5.08 -11.12 3.72
C PRO A 258 -5.16 -10.26 2.45
N PRO A 259 -5.11 -10.87 1.27
CA PRO A 259 -5.28 -10.16 0.01
C PRO A 259 -6.73 -9.69 -0.18
N GLN A 260 -6.92 -8.66 -1.00
CA GLN A 260 -8.23 -8.39 -1.61
C GLN A 260 -8.55 -9.48 -2.65
N THR A 261 -9.84 -9.73 -2.89
CA THR A 261 -10.35 -10.80 -3.76
C THR A 261 -9.77 -10.74 -5.19
N GLU A 262 -9.56 -9.53 -5.71
CA GLU A 262 -9.02 -9.30 -7.05
C GLU A 262 -7.49 -9.52 -7.15
N TRP A 263 -6.77 -9.64 -6.04
CA TRP A 263 -5.32 -9.83 -6.06
C TRP A 263 -4.98 -11.28 -6.43
N LEU A 264 -3.95 -11.45 -7.26
CA LEU A 264 -3.50 -12.76 -7.70
C LEU A 264 -2.51 -13.32 -6.68
N VAL A 265 -2.90 -14.36 -5.96
CA VAL A 265 -2.11 -14.95 -4.88
C VAL A 265 -1.14 -15.99 -5.42
N CYS A 266 0.15 -15.83 -5.12
CA CYS A 266 1.19 -16.78 -5.50
C CYS A 266 1.12 -18.08 -4.68
N ASN A 267 1.44 -19.20 -5.32
CA ASN A 267 1.73 -20.47 -4.65
C ASN A 267 3.17 -20.49 -4.06
N SER A 268 3.60 -21.64 -3.54
CA SER A 268 4.94 -21.83 -2.96
C SER A 268 6.09 -21.61 -3.95
N ASP A 269 5.83 -21.71 -5.25
CA ASP A 269 6.83 -21.54 -6.31
C ASP A 269 6.86 -20.13 -6.89
N GLY A 270 6.02 -19.22 -6.36
CA GLY A 270 5.91 -17.84 -6.84
C GLY A 270 4.95 -17.67 -8.02
N LEU A 271 4.24 -18.72 -8.43
CA LEU A 271 3.37 -18.67 -9.60
C LEU A 271 1.94 -18.38 -9.20
N VAL A 272 1.22 -17.66 -10.06
CA VAL A 272 -0.24 -17.46 -9.97
C VAL A 272 -0.95 -18.33 -11.02
N PRO A 273 -2.26 -18.62 -10.88
CA PRO A 273 -3.00 -19.35 -11.91
C PRO A 273 -2.92 -18.64 -13.29
N PRO A 274 -2.39 -19.28 -14.35
CA PRO A 274 -2.12 -18.60 -15.63
C PRO A 274 -3.36 -17.98 -16.28
N ARG A 275 -4.52 -18.63 -16.13
CA ARG A 275 -5.79 -18.11 -16.63
C ARG A 275 -6.17 -16.80 -15.94
N ARG A 276 -6.09 -16.74 -14.61
CA ARG A 276 -6.40 -15.52 -13.85
C ARG A 276 -5.43 -14.38 -14.17
N LEU A 277 -4.16 -14.69 -14.38
CA LEU A 277 -3.17 -13.70 -14.81
C LEU A 277 -3.54 -13.09 -16.16
N ARG A 278 -3.81 -13.92 -17.17
CA ARG A 278 -4.22 -13.44 -18.50
C ARG A 278 -5.50 -12.60 -18.43
N GLU A 279 -6.52 -13.07 -17.70
CA GLU A 279 -7.77 -12.33 -17.52
C GLU A 279 -7.53 -10.96 -16.86
N ALA A 280 -6.72 -10.90 -15.79
CA ALA A 280 -6.41 -9.65 -15.11
C ALA A 280 -5.64 -8.67 -16.02
N LEU A 281 -4.63 -9.15 -16.76
CA LEU A 281 -3.87 -8.34 -17.71
C LEU A 281 -4.75 -7.84 -18.85
N SER A 282 -5.58 -8.71 -19.46
CA SER A 282 -6.51 -8.32 -20.52
C SER A 282 -7.51 -7.26 -20.06
N ARG A 283 -8.04 -7.35 -18.83
CA ARG A 283 -8.92 -6.31 -18.26
C ARG A 283 -8.18 -5.00 -18.04
N ALA A 284 -6.99 -5.04 -17.44
CA ALA A 284 -6.21 -3.85 -17.11
C ALA A 284 -5.68 -3.12 -18.35
N MET A 285 -5.45 -3.85 -19.44
CA MET A 285 -4.87 -3.33 -20.69
C MET A 285 -5.93 -3.03 -21.76
N LYS A 286 -7.22 -3.24 -21.46
CA LYS A 286 -8.33 -2.96 -22.36
C LYS A 286 -8.33 -1.45 -22.69
N GLY A 287 -7.94 -1.11 -23.93
CA GLY A 287 -7.77 0.27 -24.41
C GLY A 287 -6.34 0.64 -24.82
N ARG A 288 -5.31 -0.08 -24.35
CA ARG A 288 -3.89 0.10 -24.78
C ARG A 288 -3.53 -0.75 -26.02
N ILE A 289 -4.27 -1.83 -26.26
CA ILE A 289 -4.05 -2.77 -27.36
C ILE A 289 -4.61 -2.23 -28.71
N HIS A 290 -5.50 -1.22 -28.69
CA HIS A 290 -6.09 -0.69 -29.94
C HIS A 290 -5.20 0.34 -30.67
N THR A 291 -4.23 0.95 -29.96
CA THR A 291 -3.33 1.98 -30.52
C THR A 291 -2.08 1.41 -31.20
N SER A 292 -1.76 0.13 -31.03
CA SER A 292 -0.58 -0.49 -31.67
C SER A 292 -0.85 -1.08 -33.07
N ILE A 293 -2.11 -1.14 -33.54
CA ILE A 293 -2.49 -1.84 -34.79
C ILE A 293 -2.90 -0.86 -35.91
N ARG A 294 -3.00 0.45 -35.64
CA ARG A 294 -3.34 1.46 -36.67
C ARG A 294 -2.18 2.36 -37.12
N GLY A 295 -0.94 1.98 -36.78
CA GLY A 295 0.25 2.80 -37.01
C GLY A 295 1.03 2.53 -38.31
N GLU A 296 0.62 1.58 -39.14
CA GLU A 296 1.29 1.29 -40.42
C GLU A 296 0.26 1.00 -41.52
N CYS A 297 -0.21 2.06 -42.18
CA CYS A 297 -0.62 1.98 -43.57
C CYS A 297 -0.10 3.27 -44.22
N PRO A 298 0.98 3.21 -45.03
CA PRO A 298 1.33 4.32 -45.88
C PRO A 298 0.31 4.36 -47.02
N ASP A 299 -0.46 5.44 -47.09
CA ASP A 299 -1.31 5.72 -48.24
C ASP A 299 -0.41 5.87 -49.49
N ALA A 300 -0.79 5.12 -50.53
CA ALA A 300 -0.31 5.23 -51.89
C ALA A 300 -0.94 6.43 -52.61
#